data_AF-A0A2W0ECG2-F1
#
_entry.id   AF-A0A2W0ECG2-F1
#
_cell.length_a   1.000
_cell.length_b   1.000
_cell.length_c   1.000
_cell.angle_alpha   90.00
_cell.angle_beta   90.00
_cell.angle_gamma   90.00
#
_symmetry.space_group_name_H-M   'P 1'
#
loop_
_entity.id
_entity.type
_entity.pdbx_description
1 polymer ?
#
loop_
_entity_poly.entity_id
_entity_poly.type
_entity_poly.pdbx_seq_one_letter_code
_entity_poly.pdbx_strand_id
1 'polypeptide(L)'
;WTHLWHCYKNPFNLLLTLLAVISWLTEDMKAAIVIFSMVVLSTLLRFWQETKSNQAADALKAMVSNTATVMRRDVEDHSAQRIELPIKQLVPGDLIVLSAGDMIPADCRVLSAKDLFVSQAAMTGESMPVEKFPR
;
A
#
# COMPACT_ATOMS: atom_id res chain seq x y z
N TRP A 1 -4.28 18.17 14.50
CA TRP A 1 -3.43 19.34 14.21
C TRP A 1 -2.33 19.05 13.20
N THR A 2 -1.53 17.98 13.34
CA THR A 2 -0.45 17.63 12.39
C THR A 2 -0.92 17.21 10.99
N HIS A 3 -2.09 16.56 10.87
CA HIS A 3 -2.70 16.21 9.57
C HIS A 3 -3.19 17.45 8.77
N LEU A 4 -3.71 18.46 9.46
CA LEU A 4 -4.23 19.69 8.86
C LEU A 4 -3.09 20.50 8.21
N TRP A 5 -1.91 20.48 8.83
CA TRP A 5 -0.68 21.12 8.32
C TRP A 5 -0.11 20.41 7.08
N HIS A 6 -0.23 19.07 7.00
CA HIS A 6 0.20 18.32 5.82
C HIS A 6 -0.73 18.53 4.62
N CYS A 7 -2.05 18.64 4.85
CA CYS A 7 -2.98 19.05 3.80
C CYS A 7 -2.72 20.48 3.28
N TYR A 8 -2.23 21.38 4.13
CA TYR A 8 -1.90 22.75 3.74
C TYR A 8 -0.60 22.86 2.91
N LYS A 9 0.40 22.01 3.16
CA LYS A 9 1.66 21.95 2.40
C LYS A 9 1.56 21.31 1.01
N ASN A 10 0.36 21.06 0.51
CA ASN A 10 0.20 20.60 -0.84
C ASN A 10 0.60 21.74 -1.80
N PRO A 11 1.52 21.53 -2.78
CA PRO A 11 1.98 22.57 -3.71
C PRO A 11 0.82 23.25 -4.44
N PHE A 12 -0.31 22.56 -4.54
CA PHE A 12 -1.55 23.08 -5.07
C PHE A 12 -2.24 24.13 -4.16
N ASN A 13 -2.32 23.90 -2.85
CA ASN A 13 -2.97 24.83 -1.93
C ASN A 13 -2.17 26.13 -1.77
N LEU A 14 -0.83 26.03 -1.79
CA LEU A 14 0.08 27.17 -1.82
C LEU A 14 -0.09 28.02 -3.08
N LEU A 15 -0.29 27.38 -4.24
CA LEU A 15 -0.57 28.05 -5.50
C LEU A 15 -1.89 28.84 -5.45
N LEU A 16 -2.97 28.25 -4.92
CA LEU A 16 -4.26 28.92 -4.74
C LEU A 16 -4.17 30.15 -3.84
N THR A 17 -3.47 30.03 -2.71
CA THR A 17 -3.25 31.18 -1.80
C THR A 17 -2.44 32.29 -2.48
N LEU A 18 -1.42 31.95 -3.26
CA LEU A 18 -0.60 32.93 -3.98
C LEU A 18 -1.46 33.71 -5.01
N LEU A 19 -2.40 33.05 -5.66
CA LEU A 19 -3.28 33.68 -6.66
C LEU A 19 -4.38 34.51 -6.07
N ALA A 20 -4.94 34.10 -4.94
CA ALA A 20 -5.87 34.93 -4.19
C ALA A 20 -5.21 36.26 -3.79
N VAL A 21 -3.93 36.23 -3.38
CA VAL A 21 -3.14 37.42 -3.05
C VAL A 21 -2.85 38.28 -4.29
N ILE A 22 -2.43 37.67 -5.40
CA ILE A 22 -2.14 38.40 -6.66
C ILE A 22 -3.42 39.03 -7.22
N SER A 23 -4.55 38.33 -7.18
CA SER A 23 -5.85 38.83 -7.65
C SER A 23 -6.37 39.99 -6.79
N TRP A 24 -6.08 39.99 -5.49
CA TRP A 24 -6.41 41.11 -4.61
C TRP A 24 -5.54 42.34 -4.89
N LEU A 25 -4.27 42.15 -5.25
CA LEU A 25 -3.32 43.25 -5.47
C LEU A 25 -3.45 43.98 -6.82
N THR A 26 -4.04 43.34 -7.84
CA THR A 26 -3.85 43.80 -9.24
C THR A 26 -4.86 44.87 -9.69
N GLU A 27 -6.02 45.07 -9.03
CA GLU A 27 -7.11 46.02 -9.37
C GLU A 27 -7.61 46.03 -10.84
N ASP A 28 -7.00 45.28 -11.74
CA ASP A 28 -7.35 45.11 -13.14
C ASP A 28 -8.14 43.79 -13.30
N MET A 29 -9.45 43.94 -13.18
CA MET A 29 -10.41 42.84 -13.05
C MET A 29 -10.35 41.85 -14.22
N LYS A 30 -10.00 42.31 -15.43
CA LYS A 30 -9.92 41.43 -16.62
C LYS A 30 -8.68 40.55 -16.61
N ALA A 31 -7.51 41.10 -16.28
CA ALA A 31 -6.27 40.34 -16.21
C ALA A 31 -6.29 39.33 -15.06
N ALA A 32 -6.85 39.73 -13.91
CA ALA A 32 -7.02 38.87 -12.75
C ALA A 32 -7.90 37.64 -13.05
N ILE A 33 -9.02 37.81 -13.77
CA ILE A 33 -9.94 36.73 -14.14
C ILE A 33 -9.25 35.71 -15.09
N VAL A 34 -8.48 36.18 -16.07
CA VAL A 34 -7.79 35.29 -17.03
C VAL A 34 -6.74 34.44 -16.31
N ILE A 35 -5.90 35.05 -15.47
CA ILE A 35 -4.85 34.33 -14.73
C ILE A 35 -5.47 33.37 -13.71
N PHE A 36 -6.50 33.80 -12.98
CA PHE A 36 -7.22 32.95 -12.02
C PHE A 36 -7.81 31.72 -12.71
N SER A 37 -8.48 31.90 -13.86
CA SER A 37 -9.06 30.79 -14.62
C SER A 37 -8.03 29.78 -15.14
N MET A 38 -6.88 30.24 -15.67
CA MET A 38 -5.81 29.34 -16.13
C MET A 38 -5.26 28.49 -15.00
N VAL A 39 -5.11 29.06 -13.81
CA VAL A 39 -4.59 28.28 -12.69
C VAL A 39 -5.62 27.33 -12.12
N VAL A 40 -6.88 27.74 -11.97
CA VAL A 40 -7.96 26.82 -11.56
C VAL A 40 -8.06 25.64 -12.52
N LEU A 41 -7.93 25.87 -13.84
CA LEU A 41 -7.95 24.80 -14.84
C LEU A 41 -6.72 23.88 -14.73
N SER A 42 -5.52 24.45 -14.64
CA SER A 42 -4.25 23.69 -14.55
C SER A 42 -4.19 22.82 -13.30
N THR A 43 -4.71 23.37 -12.21
CA THR A 43 -4.96 22.73 -10.93
C THR A 43 -5.89 21.53 -11.05
N LEU A 44 -7.04 21.71 -11.69
CA LEU A 44 -8.07 20.67 -11.80
C LEU A 44 -7.53 19.52 -12.63
N LEU A 45 -6.84 19.84 -13.72
CA LEU A 45 -6.12 18.87 -14.54
C LEU A 45 -5.06 18.12 -13.74
N ARG A 46 -4.24 18.81 -12.94
CA ARG A 46 -3.25 18.16 -12.06
C ARG A 46 -3.89 17.27 -11.01
N PHE A 47 -4.92 17.74 -10.31
CA PHE A 47 -5.63 16.94 -9.30
C PHE A 47 -6.23 15.68 -9.92
N TRP A 48 -6.77 15.78 -11.13
CA TRP A 48 -7.35 14.62 -11.81
C TRP A 48 -6.30 13.64 -12.33
N GLN A 49 -5.16 14.15 -12.82
CA GLN A 49 -3.99 13.34 -13.20
C GLN A 49 -3.38 12.63 -11.99
N GLU A 50 -3.24 13.33 -10.87
CA GLU A 50 -2.69 12.79 -9.62
C GLU A 50 -3.58 11.69 -9.04
N THR A 51 -4.90 11.91 -9.03
CA THR A 51 -5.88 10.93 -8.54
C THR A 51 -5.86 9.65 -9.38
N LYS A 52 -5.76 9.80 -10.71
CA LYS A 52 -5.65 8.65 -11.64
C LYS A 52 -4.32 7.90 -11.45
N SER A 53 -3.23 8.62 -11.21
CA SER A 53 -1.90 8.05 -10.98
C SER A 53 -1.84 7.24 -9.68
N ASN A 54 -2.41 7.78 -8.59
CA ASN A 54 -2.47 7.08 -7.30
C ASN A 54 -3.29 5.78 -7.37
N GLN A 55 -4.37 5.76 -8.16
CA GLN A 55 -5.18 4.55 -8.35
C GLN A 55 -4.41 3.41 -9.01
N ALA A 56 -3.51 3.72 -9.96
CA ALA A 56 -2.67 2.70 -10.60
C ALA A 56 -1.65 2.12 -9.62
N ALA A 57 -1.06 2.96 -8.76
CA ALA A 57 -0.13 2.52 -7.73
C ALA A 57 -0.82 1.66 -6.64
N ASP A 58 -2.03 2.04 -6.22
CA ASP A 58 -2.81 1.26 -5.25
C ASP A 58 -3.32 -0.06 -5.84
N ALA A 59 -3.69 -0.09 -7.13
CA ALA A 59 -4.08 -1.33 -7.82
C ALA A 59 -2.88 -2.28 -7.98
N LEU A 60 -1.69 -1.78 -8.30
CA LEU A 60 -0.45 -2.56 -8.29
C LEU A 60 -0.17 -3.12 -6.88
N LYS A 61 -0.33 -2.30 -5.84
CA LYS A 61 -0.16 -2.73 -4.44
C LYS A 61 -1.22 -3.77 -4.01
N ALA A 62 -2.43 -3.69 -4.57
CA ALA A 62 -3.51 -4.65 -4.34
C ALA A 62 -3.33 -5.96 -5.12
N MET A 63 -2.69 -5.94 -6.29
CA MET A 63 -2.27 -7.15 -7.01
C MET A 63 -1.12 -7.88 -6.28
N VAL A 64 -0.43 -7.21 -5.36
CA VAL A 64 0.48 -7.79 -4.36
C VAL A 64 -0.27 -8.18 -3.07
N SER A 65 -1.59 -8.39 -3.13
CA SER A 65 -2.32 -9.09 -2.06
C SER A 65 -1.94 -10.56 -2.13
N ASN A 66 -0.74 -10.84 -1.64
CA ASN A 66 -0.16 -12.15 -1.52
C ASN A 66 -1.17 -12.99 -0.70
N THR A 67 -1.56 -14.13 -1.24
CA THR A 67 -2.40 -15.11 -0.54
C THR A 67 -1.49 -16.02 0.27
N ALA A 68 -2.02 -16.56 1.36
CA ALA A 68 -1.34 -17.57 2.16
C ALA A 68 -2.23 -18.81 2.22
N THR A 69 -1.61 -19.98 2.05
CA THR A 69 -2.33 -21.25 2.22
C THR A 69 -2.44 -21.56 3.71
N VAL A 70 -3.65 -21.60 4.23
CA VAL A 70 -3.94 -21.96 5.63
C VAL A 70 -4.67 -23.30 5.70
N MET A 71 -4.38 -24.06 6.75
CA MET A 71 -5.15 -25.25 7.13
C MET A 71 -6.16 -24.86 8.19
N ARG A 72 -7.45 -24.88 7.83
CA ARG A 72 -8.56 -24.69 8.77
C ARG A 72 -9.46 -25.92 8.74
N ARG A 73 -10.11 -26.23 9.85
CA ARG A 73 -11.13 -27.29 9.88
C ARG A 73 -12.41 -26.74 9.29
N ASP A 74 -13.00 -27.51 8.39
CA ASP A 74 -14.35 -27.24 7.94
C ASP A 74 -15.32 -27.50 9.11
N VAL A 75 -16.33 -26.63 9.24
CA VAL A 75 -17.37 -26.72 10.27
C VAL A 75 -18.30 -27.89 9.97
N GLU A 76 -18.47 -28.26 8.71
CA GLU A 76 -19.41 -29.30 8.27
C GLU A 76 -18.81 -30.71 8.26
N ASP A 77 -17.55 -30.87 7.82
CA ASP A 77 -16.95 -32.18 7.58
C ASP A 77 -15.89 -32.58 8.62
N HIS A 78 -15.60 -31.70 9.60
CA HIS A 78 -14.53 -31.85 10.60
C HIS A 78 -13.12 -32.18 10.03
N SER A 79 -12.96 -32.15 8.71
CA SER A 79 -11.72 -32.40 8.00
C SER A 79 -10.89 -31.13 7.92
N ALA A 80 -9.57 -31.25 8.09
CA ALA A 80 -8.66 -30.12 7.92
C ALA A 80 -8.39 -29.92 6.43
N GLN A 81 -8.90 -28.83 5.85
CA GLN A 81 -8.72 -28.50 4.45
C GLN A 81 -7.74 -27.34 4.26
N ARG A 82 -7.06 -27.34 3.11
CA ARG A 82 -6.17 -26.25 2.70
C ARG A 82 -6.98 -25.21 1.95
N ILE A 83 -6.94 -23.97 2.42
CA ILE A 83 -7.69 -22.85 1.85
C ILE A 83 -6.70 -21.71 1.61
N GLU A 84 -6.77 -21.08 0.44
CA GLU A 84 -6.05 -19.84 0.19
C GLU A 84 -6.80 -18.65 0.80
N LEU A 85 -6.11 -17.91 1.66
CA LEU A 85 -6.67 -16.75 2.35
C LEU A 85 -5.82 -15.51 2.05
N PRO A 86 -6.43 -14.34 1.79
CA PRO A 86 -5.68 -13.09 1.73
C PRO A 86 -4.89 -12.86 3.02
N ILE A 87 -3.62 -12.43 2.94
CA ILE A 87 -2.78 -12.20 4.13
C ILE A 87 -3.44 -11.27 5.16
N LYS A 88 -4.23 -10.29 4.69
CA LYS A 88 -4.97 -9.35 5.57
C LYS A 88 -5.98 -10.02 6.50
N GLN A 89 -6.38 -11.27 6.21
CA GLN A 89 -7.36 -12.04 6.98
C GLN A 89 -6.70 -13.13 7.84
N LEU A 90 -5.37 -13.24 7.81
CA LEU A 90 -4.63 -14.14 8.70
C LEU A 90 -4.78 -13.70 10.15
N VAL A 91 -5.03 -14.66 11.03
CA VAL A 91 -5.14 -14.42 12.48
C VAL A 91 -4.13 -15.26 13.26
N PRO A 92 -3.65 -14.78 14.43
CA PRO A 92 -2.80 -15.57 15.30
C PRO A 92 -3.49 -16.90 15.67
N GLY A 93 -2.82 -18.02 15.39
CA GLY A 93 -3.38 -19.36 15.60
C GLY A 93 -3.69 -20.12 14.31
N ASP A 94 -3.65 -19.46 13.15
CA ASP A 94 -3.74 -20.14 11.86
C ASP A 94 -2.53 -21.06 11.61
N LEU A 95 -2.79 -22.24 11.04
CA LEU A 95 -1.78 -23.17 10.56
C LEU A 95 -1.46 -22.84 9.10
N ILE A 96 -0.27 -22.33 8.84
CA ILE A 96 0.14 -21.91 7.49
C ILE A 96 0.95 -23.04 6.84
N VAL A 97 0.62 -23.37 5.60
CA VAL A 97 1.35 -24.34 4.78
C VAL A 97 2.16 -23.56 3.76
N LEU A 98 3.48 -23.67 3.84
CA LEU A 98 4.40 -23.02 2.91
C LEU A 98 4.98 -24.05 1.95
N SER A 99 5.01 -23.71 0.67
CA SER A 99 5.65 -24.45 -0.41
C SER A 99 6.91 -23.73 -0.88
N ALA A 100 7.73 -24.40 -1.68
CA ALA A 100 8.93 -23.80 -2.24
C ALA A 100 8.57 -22.59 -3.12
N GLY A 101 9.17 -21.44 -2.83
CA GLY A 101 8.90 -20.18 -3.54
C GLY A 101 7.85 -19.30 -2.87
N ASP A 102 7.13 -19.79 -1.86
CA ASP A 102 6.16 -18.99 -1.14
C ASP A 102 6.84 -17.91 -0.30
N MET A 103 6.25 -16.72 -0.29
CA MET A 103 6.62 -15.65 0.64
C MET A 103 6.09 -15.98 2.04
N ILE A 104 6.90 -15.77 3.07
CA ILE A 104 6.48 -15.89 4.48
C ILE A 104 5.50 -14.74 4.81
N PRO A 105 4.22 -15.02 5.13
CA PRO A 105 3.20 -13.98 5.23
C PRO A 105 3.21 -13.19 6.55
N ALA A 106 3.75 -13.78 7.62
CA ALA A 106 3.84 -13.20 8.97
C ALA A 106 4.92 -13.93 9.78
N ASP A 107 5.24 -13.43 10.98
CA ASP A 107 6.13 -14.14 11.90
C ASP A 107 5.50 -15.47 12.33
N CYS A 108 6.15 -16.58 11.95
CA CYS A 108 5.65 -17.93 12.16
C CYS A 108 6.59 -18.74 13.07
N ARG A 109 6.00 -19.70 13.79
CA ARG A 109 6.76 -20.78 14.44
C ARG A 109 6.70 -22.03 13.59
N VAL A 110 7.86 -22.60 13.28
CA VAL A 110 7.98 -23.82 12.47
C VAL A 110 7.55 -25.02 13.30
N LEU A 111 6.42 -25.64 12.93
CA LEU A 111 5.89 -26.85 13.58
C LEU A 111 6.41 -28.13 12.92
N SER A 112 6.55 -28.12 11.59
CA SER A 112 7.08 -29.21 10.80
C SER A 112 7.76 -28.63 9.57
N ALA A 113 8.89 -29.21 9.17
CA ALA A 113 9.66 -28.77 8.02
C ALA A 113 10.35 -29.97 7.36
N LYS A 114 10.51 -29.88 6.04
CA LYS A 114 11.31 -30.78 5.23
C LYS A 114 12.20 -29.93 4.34
N ASP A 115 13.50 -29.94 4.60
CA ASP A 115 14.50 -29.17 3.85
C ASP A 115 14.09 -27.68 3.69
N LEU A 116 13.69 -27.05 4.80
CA LEU A 116 13.18 -25.68 4.80
C LEU A 116 14.33 -24.67 4.82
N PHE A 117 14.61 -24.08 3.66
CA PHE A 117 15.58 -23.01 3.49
C PHE A 117 14.87 -21.67 3.29
N VAL A 118 15.22 -20.68 4.11
CA VAL A 118 14.60 -19.35 4.07
C VAL A 118 15.65 -18.31 3.69
N SER A 119 15.39 -17.55 2.62
CA SER A 119 16.19 -16.38 2.28
C SER A 119 15.86 -15.22 3.22
N GLN A 120 16.88 -14.69 3.89
CA GLN A 120 16.74 -13.53 4.78
C GLN A 120 17.33 -12.25 4.15
N ALA A 121 17.73 -12.28 2.88
CA ALA A 121 18.38 -11.17 2.18
C ALA A 121 17.62 -9.84 2.29
N ALA A 122 16.28 -9.88 2.25
CA ALA A 122 15.45 -8.69 2.36
C ALA A 122 15.50 -8.01 3.74
N MET A 123 15.83 -8.75 4.81
CA MET A 123 15.83 -8.28 6.20
C MET A 123 17.25 -8.12 6.77
N THR A 124 18.17 -9.01 6.41
CA THR A 124 19.53 -9.06 6.96
C THR A 124 20.60 -8.67 5.94
N GLY A 125 20.28 -8.65 4.65
CA GLY A 125 21.26 -8.44 3.57
C GLY A 125 22.10 -9.68 3.21
N GLU A 126 21.92 -10.78 3.93
CA GLU A 126 22.63 -12.04 3.67
C GLU A 126 21.99 -12.78 2.50
N SER A 127 22.77 -13.04 1.44
CA SER A 127 22.29 -13.68 0.22
C SER A 127 22.12 -15.20 0.35
N MET A 128 22.79 -15.81 1.32
CA MET A 128 22.73 -17.26 1.52
C MET A 128 21.48 -17.65 2.31
N PRO A 129 20.68 -18.61 1.82
CA PRO A 129 19.50 -19.06 2.53
C PRO A 129 19.88 -19.86 3.78
N VAL A 130 19.11 -19.64 4.86
CA VAL A 130 19.35 -20.26 6.16
C VAL A 130 18.34 -21.36 6.38
N GLU A 131 18.82 -22.55 6.75
CA GLU A 131 17.97 -23.69 7.10
C GLU A 131 17.24 -23.44 8.43
N LYS A 132 15.95 -23.79 8.49
CA LYS A 132 15.11 -23.67 9.69
C LYS A 132 14.58 -25.04 10.11
N PHE A 133 14.82 -25.39 11.36
CA PHE A 133 14.36 -26.63 11.97
C PHE A 133 13.10 -26.40 12.82
N PRO A 134 12.21 -27.40 12.93
CA PRO A 134 11.05 -27.32 13.80
C PRO A 134 11.49 -27.24 15.26
N ARG A 135 10.77 -26.45 16.07
CA ARG A 135 11.08 -26.22 17.48
C ARG A 135 9.85 -26.23 18.36
#